data_AF-A0A7S3BUZ0-F1
#
_entry.id   AF-A0A7S3BUZ0-F1
#
_cell.length_a   1.000
_cell.length_b   1.000
_cell.length_c   1.000
_cell.angle_alpha   90.00
_cell.angle_beta   90.00
_cell.angle_gamma   90.00
#
_symmetry.space_group_name_H-M   'P 1'
#
loop_
_entity.id
_entity.type
_entity.pdbx_description
1 polymer ?
#
loop_
_entity_poly.entity_id
_entity_poly.type
_entity_poly.pdbx_seq_one_letter_code
_entity_poly.pdbx_strand_id
1 'polypeptide(L)'
;ARHARSGGRSVRGGEGSVSLASEGTAQHLALAEAEVAAAGGGATRDSRQLSGGERSLSSLAFSLALGRATDCPFVALDEPDIFMDSRNRAACLDLLREHAAEDHTTLGRQYLVITPQSTAALLGCGGVTVHKLRKVTREEGD
;
A
#
# COMPACT_ATOMS: atom_id res chain seq x y z
N ALA A 1 -17.41 7.54 27.54
CA ALA A 1 -18.06 6.87 26.39
C ALA A 1 -17.00 6.59 25.32
N ARG A 2 -16.69 5.32 25.05
CA ARG A 2 -15.71 4.93 24.02
C ARG A 2 -16.26 5.33 22.64
N HIS A 3 -15.62 6.29 21.98
CA HIS A 3 -15.93 6.62 20.58
C HIS A 3 -14.93 5.87 19.70
N ALA A 4 -15.32 4.69 19.21
CA ALA A 4 -14.59 4.02 18.14
C ALA A 4 -14.96 4.68 16.82
N ARG A 5 -13.98 5.27 16.13
CA ARG A 5 -14.13 5.66 14.72
C ARG A 5 -13.48 4.57 13.88
N SER A 6 -14.27 3.90 13.06
CA SER A 6 -13.78 2.92 12.09
C SER A 6 -13.71 3.58 10.71
N GLY A 7 -12.56 3.42 10.04
CA GLY A 7 -12.40 3.70 8.62
C GLY A 7 -12.06 2.39 7.92
N GLY A 8 -12.81 2.06 6.86
CA GLY A 8 -12.60 0.84 6.09
C GLY A 8 -12.65 1.12 4.60
N ARG A 9 -11.84 0.41 3.82
CA ARG A 9 -11.89 0.44 2.36
C ARG A 9 -11.75 -0.98 1.82
N SER A 10 -12.59 -1.31 0.85
CA SER A 10 -12.57 -2.58 0.13
C SER A 10 -11.73 -2.42 -1.14
N VAL A 11 -10.80 -3.34 -1.38
CA VAL A 11 -10.07 -3.46 -2.65
C VAL A 11 -10.26 -4.89 -3.14
N ARG A 12 -10.80 -5.06 -4.36
CA ARG A 12 -10.97 -6.33 -5.10
C ARG A 12 -10.74 -7.60 -4.29
N GLY A 13 -11.65 -7.86 -3.35
CA GLY A 13 -11.65 -9.10 -2.58
C GLY A 13 -10.86 -9.07 -1.26
N GLY A 14 -10.59 -7.91 -0.66
CA GLY A 14 -10.13 -7.78 0.71
C GLY A 14 -10.73 -6.56 1.38
N GLU A 15 -11.19 -6.71 2.62
CA GLU A 15 -11.66 -5.61 3.47
C GLU A 15 -10.64 -5.35 4.57
N GLY A 16 -10.04 -4.16 4.55
CA GLY A 16 -9.18 -3.68 5.61
C GLY A 16 -9.93 -2.64 6.44
N SER A 17 -9.94 -2.80 7.76
CA SER A 17 -10.45 -1.78 8.68
C SER A 17 -9.43 -1.49 9.76
N VAL A 18 -9.30 -0.21 10.13
CA VAL A 18 -8.47 0.21 11.26
C VAL A 18 -9.38 0.81 12.32
N SER A 19 -9.30 0.24 13.52
CA SER A 19 -9.99 0.73 14.70
C SER A 19 -8.97 1.37 15.64
N LEU A 20 -9.23 2.61 16.07
CA LEU A 20 -8.38 3.30 17.03
C LEU A 20 -8.86 2.98 18.45
N ALA A 21 -8.03 2.31 19.23
CA ALA A 21 -8.26 2.13 20.67
C ALA A 21 -7.58 3.29 21.43
N SER A 22 -8.35 4.17 22.06
CA SER A 22 -7.80 5.23 22.94
C SER A 22 -7.94 4.83 24.41
N GLU A 23 -6.84 4.71 25.14
CA GLU A 23 -6.83 4.73 26.61
C GLU A 23 -6.23 6.04 27.11
N GLY A 24 -7.07 6.94 27.63
CA GLY A 24 -6.63 8.12 28.37
C GLY A 24 -5.89 9.21 27.56
N THR A 25 -5.73 10.37 28.19
CA THR A 25 -5.34 11.68 27.64
C THR A 25 -3.91 11.80 27.07
N ALA A 26 -3.23 10.70 26.78
CA ALA A 26 -1.90 10.72 26.17
C ALA A 26 -2.00 10.52 24.66
N GLN A 27 -1.36 11.42 23.90
CA GLN A 27 -1.19 11.39 22.45
C GLN A 27 -0.22 10.27 22.01
N HIS A 28 -0.45 9.04 22.49
CA HIS A 28 0.27 7.86 22.02
C HIS A 28 -0.54 7.24 20.89
N LEU A 29 -0.15 7.52 19.64
CA LEU A 29 -0.71 6.83 18.48
C LEU A 29 -0.14 5.41 18.44
N ALA A 30 -0.70 4.51 19.25
CA ALA A 30 -0.52 3.08 19.05
C ALA A 30 -1.31 2.71 17.79
N LEU A 31 -0.63 2.34 16.70
CA LEU A 31 -1.31 1.68 15.58
C LEU A 31 -1.86 0.34 16.11
N ALA A 32 -3.13 0.36 16.49
CA ALA A 32 -3.88 -0.85 16.76
C ALA A 32 -4.03 -1.64 15.45
N GLU A 33 -4.03 -2.95 15.61
CA GLU A 33 -3.76 -3.96 14.59
C GLU A 33 -4.59 -3.76 13.31
N ALA A 34 -3.92 -3.83 12.15
CA ALA A 34 -4.61 -3.82 10.86
C ALA A 34 -5.31 -5.17 10.66
N GLU A 35 -6.64 -5.19 10.73
CA GLU A 35 -7.44 -6.38 10.42
C GLU A 35 -7.60 -6.50 8.91
N VAL A 36 -7.12 -7.61 8.35
CA VAL A 36 -7.18 -7.90 6.92
C VAL A 36 -8.13 -9.09 6.72
N ALA A 37 -9.34 -8.83 6.23
CA ALA A 37 -10.28 -9.87 5.87
C ALA A 37 -10.08 -10.28 4.41
N ALA A 38 -9.86 -11.58 4.17
CA ALA A 38 -9.87 -12.15 2.82
C ALA A 38 -11.32 -12.29 2.33
N ALA A 39 -11.63 -11.89 1.09
CA ALA A 39 -12.98 -12.03 0.57
C ALA A 39 -13.37 -13.50 0.40
N GLY A 40 -14.57 -13.79 0.89
CA GLY A 40 -15.17 -15.12 0.87
C GLY A 40 -15.47 -15.64 2.28
N GLY A 41 -16.15 -14.84 3.12
CA GLY A 41 -16.67 -15.30 4.41
C GLY A 41 -15.65 -15.90 5.39
N GLY A 42 -14.36 -15.67 5.16
CA GLY A 42 -13.28 -16.19 5.99
C GLY A 42 -13.16 -15.39 7.27
N ALA A 43 -12.89 -16.08 8.39
CA ALA A 43 -12.61 -15.47 9.67
C ALA A 43 -11.52 -14.40 9.55
N THR A 44 -11.69 -13.27 10.24
CA THR A 44 -10.65 -12.26 10.42
C THR A 44 -9.40 -12.92 11.00
N ARG A 45 -8.26 -12.73 10.33
CA ARG A 45 -6.99 -13.32 10.76
C ARG A 45 -6.16 -12.24 11.44
N ASP A 46 -5.58 -12.58 12.58
CA ASP A 46 -4.57 -11.73 13.20
C ASP A 46 -3.43 -11.49 12.19
N SER A 47 -3.00 -10.24 12.06
CA SER A 47 -1.84 -9.82 11.25
C SER A 47 -0.58 -10.68 11.48
N ARG A 48 -0.42 -11.26 12.67
CA ARG A 48 0.66 -12.20 13.02
C ARG A 48 0.61 -13.51 12.23
N GLN A 49 -0.58 -13.91 11.77
CA GLN A 49 -0.81 -15.14 11.00
C GLN A 49 -0.65 -14.97 9.49
N LEU A 50 -0.45 -13.74 9.01
CA LEU A 50 -0.24 -13.46 7.59
C LEU A 50 1.16 -13.89 7.14
N SER A 51 1.34 -14.14 5.85
CA SER A 51 2.66 -14.27 5.23
C SER A 51 3.38 -12.91 5.15
N GLY A 52 4.69 -12.92 4.89
CA GLY A 52 5.46 -11.67 4.71
C GLY A 52 4.95 -10.81 3.55
N GLY A 53 4.55 -11.44 2.44
CA GLY A 53 3.97 -10.78 1.28
C GLY A 53 2.58 -10.18 1.57
N GLU A 54 1.71 -10.91 2.26
CA GLU A 54 0.37 -10.43 2.65
C GLU A 54 0.43 -9.27 3.63
N ARG A 55 1.34 -9.31 4.62
CA ARG A 55 1.58 -8.17 5.51
C ARG A 55 1.99 -6.94 4.71
N SER A 56 2.97 -7.09 3.81
CA SER A 56 3.47 -5.98 3.00
C SER A 56 2.37 -5.37 2.12
N LEU A 57 1.53 -6.21 1.51
CA LEU A 57 0.44 -5.76 0.65
C LEU A 57 -0.62 -5.00 1.46
N SER A 58 -0.94 -5.51 2.65
CA SER A 58 -1.89 -4.89 3.56
C SER A 58 -1.38 -3.57 4.11
N SER A 59 -0.10 -3.49 4.47
CA SER A 59 0.56 -2.26 4.90
C SER A 59 0.57 -1.19 3.80
N LEU A 60 0.78 -1.58 2.55
CA LEU A 60 0.69 -0.67 1.42
C LEU A 60 -0.75 -0.15 1.23
N ALA A 61 -1.74 -1.04 1.20
CA ALA A 61 -3.15 -0.67 1.06
C ALA A 61 -3.58 0.32 2.16
N PHE A 62 -3.16 0.06 3.39
CA PHE A 62 -3.40 0.95 4.51
C PHE A 62 -2.71 2.32 4.32
N SER A 63 -1.43 2.33 3.93
CA SER A 63 -0.67 3.56 3.72
C SER A 63 -1.29 4.45 2.64
N LEU A 64 -1.78 3.85 1.55
CA LEU A 64 -2.49 4.56 0.47
C LEU A 64 -3.81 5.17 0.98
N ALA A 65 -4.59 4.41 1.75
CA ALA A 65 -5.84 4.90 2.34
C ALA A 65 -5.60 6.10 3.27
N LEU A 66 -4.56 6.02 4.12
CA LEU A 66 -4.17 7.13 5.00
C LEU A 66 -3.65 8.32 4.20
N GLY A 67 -2.89 8.08 3.12
CA GLY A 67 -2.34 9.10 2.26
C GLY A 67 -3.40 10.05 1.69
N ARG A 68 -4.62 9.57 1.43
CA ARG A 68 -5.74 10.41 0.96
C ARG A 68 -6.22 11.46 1.97
N ALA A 69 -5.90 11.31 3.24
CA ALA A 69 -6.20 12.32 4.27
C ALA A 69 -5.15 13.45 4.33
N THR A 70 -4.03 13.33 3.61
CA THR A 70 -3.01 14.38 3.50
C THR A 70 -3.31 15.30 2.32
N ASP A 71 -2.74 16.51 2.23
CA ASP A 71 -2.87 17.40 1.07
C ASP A 71 -1.56 17.44 0.23
N CYS A 72 -1.02 16.28 -0.12
CA CYS A 72 0.21 16.20 -0.92
C CYS A 72 -0.08 15.95 -2.41
N PRO A 73 0.42 16.79 -3.34
CA PRO A 73 0.24 16.56 -4.78
C PRO A 73 1.12 15.43 -5.33
N PHE A 74 2.14 14.97 -4.59
CA PHE A 74 3.05 13.91 -5.01
C PHE A 74 3.18 12.82 -3.95
N VAL A 75 3.16 11.56 -4.38
CA VAL A 75 3.43 10.40 -3.53
C VAL A 75 4.63 9.66 -4.10
N ALA A 76 5.66 9.44 -3.29
CA ALA A 76 6.83 8.65 -3.67
C ALA A 76 6.89 7.37 -2.85
N LEU A 77 7.10 6.23 -3.50
CA LEU A 77 7.21 4.92 -2.87
C LEU A 77 8.49 4.24 -3.32
N ASP A 78 9.25 3.76 -2.35
CA ASP A 78 10.49 3.02 -2.57
C ASP A 78 10.27 1.54 -2.25
N GLU A 79 10.58 0.69 -3.21
CA GLU A 79 10.50 -0.77 -3.15
C GLU A 79 9.23 -1.34 -2.49
N PRO A 80 8.01 -0.92 -2.90
CA PRO A 80 6.77 -1.35 -2.27
C PRO A 80 6.50 -2.86 -2.44
N ASP A 81 7.28 -3.56 -3.26
CA ASP A 81 7.14 -4.97 -3.61
C ASP A 81 8.31 -5.86 -3.15
N ILE A 82 9.27 -5.36 -2.35
CA ILE A 82 10.51 -6.11 -1.99
C ILE A 82 10.26 -7.43 -1.27
N PHE A 83 9.24 -7.52 -0.41
CA PHE A 83 8.92 -8.73 0.37
C PHE A 83 7.80 -9.58 -0.25
N MET A 84 7.42 -9.30 -1.49
CA MET A 84 6.29 -9.95 -2.15
C MET A 84 6.74 -11.01 -3.14
N ASP A 85 6.04 -12.14 -3.14
CA ASP A 85 6.13 -13.11 -4.23
C ASP A 85 5.43 -12.60 -5.50
N SER A 86 5.51 -13.35 -6.59
CA SER A 86 4.93 -12.95 -7.88
C SER A 86 3.44 -12.66 -7.82
N ARG A 87 2.67 -13.39 -7.00
CA ARG A 87 1.23 -13.21 -6.84
C ARG A 87 0.91 -11.92 -6.10
N ASN A 88 1.50 -11.72 -4.92
CA ASN A 88 1.27 -10.51 -4.13
C ASN A 88 1.83 -9.27 -4.82
N ARG A 89 2.92 -9.42 -5.56
CA ARG A 89 3.51 -8.36 -6.38
C ARG A 89 2.58 -7.89 -7.48
N ALA A 90 1.91 -8.82 -8.19
CA ALA A 90 0.90 -8.45 -9.18
C ALA A 90 -0.24 -7.66 -8.53
N ALA A 91 -0.75 -8.14 -7.38
CA ALA A 91 -1.80 -7.45 -6.62
C ALA A 91 -1.35 -6.06 -6.13
N CYS A 92 -0.10 -5.90 -5.70
CA CYS A 92 0.50 -4.63 -5.29
C CYS A 92 0.55 -3.61 -6.44
N LEU A 93 1.03 -4.01 -7.61
CA LEU A 93 1.10 -3.13 -8.78
C LEU A 93 -0.29 -2.73 -9.28
N ASP A 94 -1.25 -3.65 -9.26
CA ASP A 94 -2.64 -3.36 -9.62
C ASP A 94 -3.27 -2.35 -8.65
N LEU A 95 -3.13 -2.59 -7.34
CA LEU A 95 -3.58 -1.68 -6.28
C LEU A 95 -2.99 -0.27 -6.47
N LEU A 96 -1.67 -0.17 -6.69
CA LEU A 96 -0.99 1.11 -6.92
C LEU A 96 -1.53 1.84 -8.14
N ARG A 97 -1.67 1.13 -9.26
CA ARG A 97 -2.17 1.70 -10.51
C ARG A 97 -3.59 2.24 -10.36
N GLU A 98 -4.49 1.45 -9.76
CA GLU A 98 -5.89 1.83 -9.55
C GLU A 98 -6.00 3.05 -8.64
N HIS A 99 -5.27 3.02 -7.52
CA HIS A 99 -5.29 4.11 -6.56
C HIS A 99 -4.68 5.40 -7.15
N ALA A 100 -3.56 5.30 -7.85
CA ALA A 100 -2.93 6.43 -8.50
C ALA A 100 -3.82 7.05 -9.60
N ALA A 101 -4.52 6.23 -10.39
CA ALA A 101 -5.44 6.71 -11.41
C ALA A 101 -6.66 7.42 -10.80
N GLU A 102 -7.22 6.87 -9.71
CA GLU A 102 -8.33 7.50 -9.00
C GLU A 102 -7.91 8.81 -8.35
N ASP A 103 -6.78 8.83 -7.63
CA ASP A 103 -6.27 10.02 -6.96
C ASP A 103 -5.80 11.09 -7.95
N HIS A 104 -5.32 10.71 -9.14
CA HIS A 104 -5.02 11.65 -10.20
C HIS A 104 -6.28 12.41 -10.66
N THR A 105 -7.39 11.70 -10.86
CA THR A 105 -8.65 12.30 -11.34
C THR A 105 -9.40 13.06 -10.25
N THR A 106 -9.34 12.60 -9.00
CA THR A 106 -10.11 13.17 -7.88
C THR A 106 -9.35 14.22 -7.07
N LEU A 107 -8.02 14.07 -6.95
CA LEU A 107 -7.16 14.90 -6.10
C LEU A 107 -6.02 15.57 -6.87
N GLY A 108 -5.86 15.31 -8.18
CA GLY A 108 -4.77 15.86 -8.99
C GLY A 108 -3.38 15.32 -8.61
N ARG A 109 -3.30 14.14 -7.96
CA ARG A 109 -2.03 13.59 -7.46
C ARG A 109 -1.24 12.84 -8.52
N GLN A 110 0.07 12.77 -8.29
CA GLN A 110 1.01 11.98 -9.08
C GLN A 110 1.82 11.03 -8.20
N TYR A 111 2.16 9.88 -8.75
CA TYR A 111 2.88 8.82 -8.05
C TYR A 111 4.23 8.56 -8.72
N LEU A 112 5.29 8.51 -7.90
CA LEU A 112 6.62 8.08 -8.28
C LEU A 112 6.93 6.78 -7.54
N VAL A 113 7.12 5.69 -8.28
CA VAL A 113 7.47 4.39 -7.69
C VAL A 113 8.83 3.96 -8.17
N ILE A 114 9.71 3.63 -7.22
CA ILE A 114 11.03 3.05 -7.49
C ILE A 114 10.97 1.59 -7.07
N THR A 115 11.40 0.69 -7.95
CA THR A 115 11.52 -0.74 -7.63
C THR A 115 12.66 -1.36 -8.45
N PRO A 116 13.47 -2.25 -7.84
CA PRO A 116 14.45 -3.05 -8.58
C PRO A 116 13.79 -4.17 -9.39
N GLN A 117 12.50 -4.42 -9.16
CA GLN A 117 11.76 -5.53 -9.75
C GLN A 117 11.18 -5.18 -11.14
N SER A 118 10.81 -6.21 -11.92
CA SER A 118 10.33 -6.02 -13.30
C SER A 118 8.97 -5.31 -13.39
N THR A 119 8.91 -4.16 -14.07
CA THR A 119 7.68 -3.39 -14.31
C THR A 119 6.96 -3.74 -15.61
N ALA A 120 7.25 -4.90 -16.20
CA ALA A 120 6.70 -5.31 -17.50
C ALA A 120 5.17 -5.28 -17.56
N ALA A 121 4.49 -5.62 -16.46
CA ALA A 121 3.03 -5.59 -16.35
C ALA A 121 2.42 -4.18 -16.51
N LEU A 122 3.22 -3.12 -16.33
CA LEU A 122 2.77 -1.73 -16.44
C LEU A 122 3.06 -1.10 -17.80
N LEU A 123 3.79 -1.79 -18.68
CA LEU A 123 4.11 -1.28 -20.01
C LEU A 123 2.82 -1.15 -20.85
N GLY A 124 2.63 0.02 -21.49
CA GLY A 124 1.45 0.30 -22.29
C GLY A 124 0.19 0.63 -21.49
N CYS A 125 0.25 0.66 -20.16
CA CYS A 125 -0.84 1.16 -19.34
C CYS A 125 -0.97 2.68 -19.50
N GLY A 126 -2.12 3.17 -19.97
CA GLY A 126 -2.38 4.60 -20.08
C GLY A 126 -2.23 5.31 -18.72
N GLY A 127 -1.60 6.48 -18.71
CA GLY A 127 -1.30 7.24 -17.49
C GLY A 127 -0.09 6.75 -16.70
N VAL A 128 0.62 5.72 -17.17
CA VAL A 128 1.84 5.21 -16.53
C VAL A 128 3.03 5.39 -17.47
N THR A 129 4.11 6.00 -16.96
CA THR A 129 5.38 6.11 -17.67
C THR A 129 6.45 5.31 -16.93
N VAL A 130 7.14 4.42 -17.63
CA VAL A 130 8.17 3.55 -17.06
C VAL A 130 9.55 4.01 -17.53
N HIS A 131 10.37 4.46 -16.59
CA HIS A 131 11.78 4.82 -16.84
C HIS A 131 12.70 3.71 -16.36
N LYS A 132 13.27 2.94 -17.28
CA LYS A 132 14.26 1.91 -16.94
C LYS A 132 15.63 2.53 -16.74
N LEU A 133 16.13 2.51 -15.51
CA LEU A 133 17.46 3.01 -15.18
C LEU A 133 18.54 2.01 -15.60
N ARG A 134 19.71 2.53 -15.98
CA ARG A 134 20.89 1.68 -16.21
C ARG A 134 21.35 1.09 -14.88
N LYS A 135 21.84 -0.14 -14.90
CA LYS A 135 22.44 -0.77 -13.73
C LYS A 135 23.62 0.09 -13.29
N VAL A 136 23.63 0.50 -12.01
CA VAL A 136 24.77 1.18 -11.41
C VAL A 136 25.90 0.15 -11.28
N THR A 137 26.98 0.34 -12.03
CA THR A 137 28.25 -0.35 -11.78
C THR A 137 28.92 0.34 -10.62
N ARG A 138 29.15 -0.40 -9.52
CA ARG A 138 30.09 0.07 -8.51
C ARG A 138 31.46 0.02 -9.16
N GLU A 139 32.11 1.17 -9.32
CA GLU A 139 33.55 1.16 -9.56
C GLU A 139 34.18 0.63 -8.27
N GLU A 140 34.91 -0.49 -8.38
CA GLU A 140 35.74 -0.96 -7.28
C GLU A 140 36.87 0.07 -7.09
N GLY A 141 36.81 0.86 -6.02
CA GLY A 141 37.92 1.73 -5.60
C GLY A 141 37.51 2.91 -4.72
N ASP A 142 37.58 2.76 -3.40
CA ASP A 142 38.72 3.20 -2.56
C ASP A 142 38.69 2.45 -1.22
#